data_AF-A0A7X7N474-F1
#
_entry.id   AF-A0A7X7N474-F1
#
_cell.length_a   1.000
_cell.length_b   1.000
_cell.length_c   1.000
_cell.angle_alpha   90.00
_cell.angle_beta   90.00
_cell.angle_gamma   90.00
#
_symmetry.space_group_name_H-M   'P 1'
#
loop_
_entity.id
_entity.type
_entity.pdbx_description
1 polymer ?
#
loop_
_entity_poly.entity_id
_entity_poly.type
_entity_poly.pdbx_seq_one_letter_code
_entity_poly.pdbx_strand_id
1 'polypeptide(L)'
;MRDSRGFTLIELMVAMIILVVIFGLVTFLYTKASKIRKVVVVTSEIQQTLSQIVDTLTYGDRADESHFGIIHSTGLDDNTNPDTMHNVTFSKGTDTMEITIEPEGNITVYWSASATTDPIILNLGKKVKIDDESKFEYFNTNGDRVDLATESDKVSFIRITLWARSTDPGMKSAPSVPLVTGVRLRGI
;
A
#
# COMPACT_ATOMS: atom_id res chain seq x y z
N MET A 1 -8.91 -70.33 -12.91
CA MET A 1 -9.02 -70.42 -11.44
C MET A 1 -8.44 -69.15 -10.86
N ARG A 2 -9.20 -68.46 -10.01
CA ARG A 2 -8.88 -67.13 -9.47
C ARG A 2 -8.19 -67.36 -8.13
N ASP A 3 -6.88 -67.10 -8.05
CA ASP A 3 -6.11 -67.20 -6.80
C ASP A 3 -6.57 -66.10 -5.84
N SER A 4 -7.43 -66.46 -4.89
CA SER A 4 -7.84 -65.61 -3.78
C SER A 4 -6.76 -65.66 -2.69
N ARG A 5 -5.68 -64.88 -2.85
CA ARG A 5 -4.71 -64.67 -1.77
C ARG A 5 -5.30 -63.69 -0.76
N GLY A 6 -5.51 -64.14 0.47
CA GLY A 6 -5.98 -63.31 1.58
C GLY A 6 -4.90 -62.32 2.02
N PHE A 7 -5.31 -61.10 2.37
CA PHE A 7 -4.43 -60.05 2.91
C PHE A 7 -3.73 -60.56 4.18
N THR A 8 -2.40 -60.45 4.23
CA THR A 8 -1.65 -60.84 5.44
C THR A 8 -1.68 -59.71 6.48
N LEU A 9 -1.66 -60.06 7.77
CA LEU A 9 -1.71 -59.07 8.87
C LEU A 9 -0.57 -58.03 8.76
N ILE A 10 0.60 -58.47 8.30
CA ILE A 10 1.77 -57.60 8.04
C ILE A 10 1.46 -56.56 6.95
N GLU A 11 0.80 -56.96 5.88
CA GLU A 11 0.45 -56.06 4.77
C GLU A 11 -0.51 -54.96 5.22
N LEU A 12 -1.45 -55.29 6.13
CA LEU A 12 -2.36 -54.31 6.73
C LEU A 12 -1.61 -53.32 7.64
N MET A 13 -0.67 -53.80 8.45
CA MET A 13 0.17 -52.93 9.30
C MET A 13 1.02 -51.97 8.46
N VAL A 14 1.66 -52.48 7.40
CA VAL A 14 2.48 -51.66 6.49
C VAL A 14 1.59 -50.62 5.79
N ALA A 15 0.41 -51.01 5.32
CA ALA A 15 -0.54 -50.08 4.70
C ALA A 15 -0.97 -48.96 5.66
N MET A 16 -1.24 -49.27 6.93
CA MET A 16 -1.57 -48.26 7.95
C MET A 16 -0.42 -47.27 8.20
N ILE A 17 0.82 -47.76 8.30
CA ILE A 17 1.99 -46.88 8.50
C ILE A 17 2.18 -45.95 7.31
N ILE A 18 2.12 -46.49 6.08
CA ILE A 18 2.21 -45.69 4.85
C ILE A 18 1.11 -44.63 4.83
N LEU A 19 -0.13 -45.01 5.19
CA LEU A 19 -1.26 -44.09 5.23
C LEU A 19 -1.03 -42.95 6.22
N VAL A 20 -0.55 -43.23 7.44
CA VAL A 20 -0.24 -42.19 8.44
C VAL A 20 0.85 -41.24 7.92
N VAL A 21 1.89 -41.76 7.28
CA VAL A 21 2.97 -40.93 6.69
C VAL A 21 2.41 -40.04 5.59
N ILE A 22 1.57 -40.56 4.71
CA ILE A 22 0.93 -39.79 3.63
C ILE A 22 0.05 -38.68 4.21
N PHE A 23 -0.80 -38.98 5.19
CA PHE A 23 -1.66 -37.98 5.81
C PHE A 23 -0.86 -36.90 6.54
N GLY A 24 0.23 -37.28 7.22
CA GLY A 24 1.15 -36.33 7.85
C GLY A 24 1.78 -35.38 6.83
N LEU A 25 2.27 -35.92 5.71
CA LEU A 25 2.88 -35.14 4.64
C LEU A 25 1.86 -34.19 3.97
N VAL A 26 0.67 -34.71 3.64
CA VAL A 26 -0.40 -33.90 3.03
C VAL A 26 -0.82 -32.76 3.95
N THR A 27 -0.99 -33.04 5.25
CA THR A 27 -1.34 -32.02 6.24
C THR A 27 -0.25 -30.95 6.32
N PHE A 28 1.02 -31.34 6.37
CA PHE A 28 2.14 -30.41 6.38
C PHE A 28 2.15 -29.51 5.13
N LEU A 29 2.05 -30.09 3.94
CA LEU A 29 2.01 -29.35 2.68
C LEU A 29 0.80 -28.39 2.63
N TYR A 30 -0.36 -28.85 3.09
CA TYR A 30 -1.57 -28.02 3.15
C TYR A 30 -1.38 -26.80 4.05
N THR A 31 -0.80 -26.97 5.24
CA THR A 31 -0.53 -25.83 6.14
C THR A 31 0.45 -24.82 5.53
N LYS A 32 1.46 -25.29 4.80
CA LYS A 32 2.42 -24.43 4.10
C LYS A 32 1.75 -23.66 2.96
N ALA A 33 0.96 -24.35 2.13
CA ALA A 33 0.23 -23.73 1.02
C ALA A 33 -0.78 -22.69 1.51
N SER A 34 -1.47 -22.96 2.62
CA SER A 34 -2.40 -22.02 3.26
C SER A 34 -1.70 -20.73 3.70
N LYS A 35 -0.52 -20.82 4.34
CA LYS A 35 0.28 -19.66 4.72
C LYS A 35 0.69 -18.82 3.50
N ILE A 36 1.19 -19.47 2.44
CA ILE A 36 1.58 -18.78 1.21
C ILE A 36 0.39 -18.06 0.58
N ARG A 37 -0.75 -18.74 0.45
CA ARG A 37 -1.98 -18.14 -0.07
C ARG A 37 -2.38 -16.91 0.74
N LYS A 38 -2.34 -17.00 2.07
CA LYS A 38 -2.67 -15.87 2.95
C LYS A 38 -1.76 -14.67 2.68
N VAL A 39 -0.45 -14.89 2.57
CA VAL A 39 0.52 -13.82 2.27
C VAL A 39 0.18 -13.16 0.93
N VAL A 40 -0.04 -13.96 -0.12
CA VAL A 40 -0.36 -13.44 -1.47
C VAL A 40 -1.64 -12.61 -1.47
N VAL A 41 -2.70 -13.08 -0.81
CA VAL A 41 -3.97 -12.34 -0.72
C VAL A 41 -3.76 -11.00 -0.03
N VAL A 42 -3.07 -11.00 1.10
CA VAL A 42 -2.81 -9.77 1.87
C VAL A 42 -1.93 -8.80 1.11
N THR A 43 -0.87 -9.26 0.44
CA THR A 43 -0.05 -8.41 -0.44
C THR A 43 -0.89 -7.81 -1.57
N SER A 44 -1.79 -8.58 -2.17
CA SER A 44 -2.70 -8.08 -3.20
C SER A 44 -3.67 -7.04 -2.65
N GLU A 45 -4.24 -7.25 -1.45
CA GLU A 45 -5.09 -6.26 -0.78
C GLU A 45 -4.32 -4.96 -0.49
N ILE A 46 -3.06 -5.06 -0.04
CA ILE A 46 -2.19 -3.89 0.20
C ILE A 46 -1.96 -3.15 -1.12
N GLN A 47 -1.57 -3.83 -2.19
CA GLN A 47 -1.30 -3.21 -3.49
C GLN A 47 -2.55 -2.56 -4.09
N GLN A 48 -3.73 -3.16 -3.92
CA GLN A 48 -4.99 -2.57 -4.35
C GLN A 48 -5.28 -1.29 -3.56
N THR A 49 -5.12 -1.33 -2.23
CA THR A 49 -5.33 -0.16 -1.37
C THR A 49 -4.36 0.97 -1.72
N LEU A 50 -3.07 0.66 -1.86
CA LEU A 50 -2.06 1.63 -2.24
C LEU A 50 -2.32 2.22 -3.64
N SER A 51 -2.77 1.40 -4.59
CA SER A 51 -3.14 1.87 -5.94
C SER A 51 -4.31 2.85 -5.87
N GLN A 52 -5.35 2.55 -5.08
CA GLN A 52 -6.49 3.44 -4.87
C GLN A 52 -6.05 4.77 -4.25
N ILE A 53 -5.20 4.72 -3.22
CA ILE A 53 -4.63 5.93 -2.60
C ILE A 53 -3.90 6.74 -3.67
N VAL A 54 -2.97 6.13 -4.42
CA VAL A 54 -2.19 6.80 -5.47
C VAL A 54 -3.09 7.40 -6.54
N ASP A 55 -4.14 6.70 -6.96
CA ASP A 55 -5.07 7.21 -7.97
C ASP A 55 -5.81 8.44 -7.46
N THR A 56 -6.30 8.42 -6.22
CA THR A 56 -6.94 9.58 -5.59
C THR A 56 -5.96 10.72 -5.40
N LEU A 57 -4.71 10.46 -4.99
CA LEU A 57 -3.68 11.50 -4.87
C LEU A 57 -3.35 12.10 -6.25
N THR A 58 -3.22 11.26 -7.27
CA THR A 58 -2.77 11.70 -8.60
C THR A 58 -3.85 12.51 -9.32
N TYR A 59 -5.09 12.02 -9.31
CA TYR A 59 -6.19 12.56 -10.10
C TYR A 59 -7.23 13.33 -9.30
N GLY A 60 -7.23 13.21 -7.98
CA GLY A 60 -8.26 13.78 -7.10
C GLY A 60 -9.42 12.80 -6.89
N ASP A 61 -10.46 13.28 -6.21
CA ASP A 61 -11.70 12.52 -6.09
C ASP A 61 -12.55 12.71 -7.35
N ARG A 62 -12.95 11.61 -7.99
CA ARG A 62 -13.79 11.67 -9.19
C ARG A 62 -15.25 12.03 -8.88
N ALA A 63 -15.67 11.89 -7.63
CA ALA A 63 -17.04 12.19 -7.23
C ALA A 63 -17.30 13.69 -7.07
N ASP A 64 -16.25 14.49 -6.84
CA ASP A 64 -16.34 15.93 -6.59
C ASP A 64 -15.35 16.70 -7.47
N GLU A 65 -15.86 17.58 -8.35
CA GLU A 65 -15.03 18.36 -9.26
C GLU A 65 -14.12 19.38 -8.55
N SER A 66 -14.38 19.68 -7.27
CA SER A 66 -13.52 20.54 -6.45
C SER A 66 -12.27 19.83 -5.92
N HIS A 67 -12.29 18.50 -5.88
CA HIS A 67 -11.18 17.68 -5.41
C HIS A 67 -10.17 17.44 -6.53
N PHE A 68 -9.22 18.35 -6.71
CA PHE A 68 -8.15 18.19 -7.69
C PHE A 68 -7.04 17.25 -7.20
N GLY A 69 -6.39 16.53 -8.12
CA GLY A 69 -5.20 15.73 -7.81
C GLY A 69 -3.88 16.45 -8.08
N ILE A 70 -2.78 15.83 -7.64
CA ILE A 70 -1.40 16.31 -7.80
C ILE A 70 -1.09 16.70 -9.25
N ILE A 71 -1.61 15.98 -10.25
CA ILE A 71 -1.35 16.30 -11.67
C ILE A 71 -1.79 17.72 -12.08
N HIS A 72 -2.77 18.27 -11.36
CA HIS A 72 -3.33 19.60 -11.62
C HIS A 72 -2.69 20.70 -10.76
N SER A 73 -1.75 20.37 -9.87
CA SER A 73 -1.13 21.36 -9.01
C SER A 73 -0.19 22.28 -9.80
N THR A 74 -0.26 23.56 -9.49
CA THR A 74 0.59 24.63 -10.02
C THR A 74 1.58 25.15 -8.98
N GLY A 75 1.40 24.82 -7.71
CA GLY A 75 2.32 25.15 -6.63
C GLY A 75 2.42 24.03 -5.61
N LEU A 76 3.51 24.06 -4.84
CA LEU A 76 3.91 23.03 -3.91
C LEU A 76 4.60 23.66 -2.71
N ASP A 77 4.15 23.29 -1.52
CA ASP A 77 4.73 23.68 -0.24
C ASP A 77 4.79 22.43 0.65
N ASP A 78 5.97 22.11 1.16
CA ASP A 78 6.16 20.98 2.10
C ASP A 78 6.44 21.58 3.46
N ASN A 79 5.39 21.55 4.29
CA ASN A 79 5.44 22.15 5.59
C ASN A 79 5.74 21.04 6.59
N THR A 80 7.01 20.89 6.95
CA THR A 80 7.42 19.90 7.95
C THR A 80 6.83 20.26 9.32
N ASN A 81 5.64 19.74 9.61
CA ASN A 81 5.07 19.78 10.96
C ASN A 81 5.69 18.64 11.78
N PRO A 82 6.28 18.92 12.96
CA PRO A 82 6.87 17.88 13.81
C PRO A 82 5.87 16.81 14.28
N ASP A 83 4.57 17.10 14.24
CA ASP A 83 3.51 16.17 14.67
C ASP A 83 2.98 15.25 13.55
N THR A 84 3.43 15.44 12.31
CA THR A 84 3.05 14.60 11.17
C THR A 84 4.28 13.93 10.55
N MET A 85 4.11 12.75 9.97
CA MET A 85 5.23 12.07 9.31
C MET A 85 5.65 12.82 8.04
N HIS A 86 4.64 13.26 7.27
CA HIS A 86 4.79 14.11 6.11
C HIS A 86 3.55 14.97 5.96
N ASN A 87 3.73 16.24 5.63
CA ASN A 87 2.64 17.15 5.30
C ASN A 87 3.02 17.98 4.08
N VAL A 88 2.34 17.71 2.97
CA VAL A 88 2.60 18.35 1.69
C VAL A 88 1.34 19.04 1.21
N THR A 89 1.45 20.34 0.94
CA THR A 89 0.37 21.17 0.39
C THR A 89 0.61 21.42 -1.09
N PHE A 90 -0.40 21.10 -1.89
CA PHE A 90 -0.47 21.38 -3.31
C PHE A 90 -1.46 22.50 -3.56
N SER A 91 -1.15 23.41 -4.47
CA SER A 91 -2.06 24.51 -4.82
C SER A 91 -2.44 24.50 -6.30
N LYS A 92 -3.67 24.91 -6.59
CA LYS A 92 -4.22 25.10 -7.93
C LYS A 92 -5.02 26.41 -7.94
N GLY A 93 -4.39 27.50 -8.36
CA GLY A 93 -5.00 28.83 -8.26
C GLY A 93 -5.22 29.22 -6.78
N THR A 94 -6.48 29.39 -6.37
CA THR A 94 -6.86 29.69 -4.97
C THR A 94 -7.10 28.44 -4.12
N ASP A 95 -7.19 27.27 -4.75
CA ASP A 95 -7.53 26.02 -4.08
C ASP A 95 -6.26 25.32 -3.56
N THR A 96 -6.37 24.67 -2.41
CA THR A 96 -5.27 23.92 -1.77
C THR A 96 -5.70 22.49 -1.47
N MET A 97 -4.77 21.56 -1.64
CA MET A 97 -4.87 20.17 -1.26
C MET A 97 -3.72 19.86 -0.30
N GLU A 98 -4.04 19.59 0.95
CA GLU A 98 -3.08 19.21 1.98
C GLU A 98 -3.12 17.69 2.17
N ILE A 99 -1.97 17.03 2.00
CA ILE A 99 -1.81 15.59 2.22
C ILE A 99 -1.01 15.40 3.49
N THR A 100 -1.65 14.78 4.48
CA THR A 100 -1.04 14.45 5.77
C THR A 100 -0.89 12.95 5.93
N ILE A 101 0.33 12.50 6.18
CA ILE A 101 0.62 11.13 6.62
C ILE A 101 0.75 11.15 8.15
N GLU A 102 -0.21 10.53 8.82
CA GLU A 102 -0.27 10.45 10.28
C GLU A 102 0.68 9.35 10.81
N PRO A 103 1.25 9.49 12.03
CA PRO A 103 2.07 8.44 12.67
C PRO A 103 1.33 7.10 12.86
N GLU A 104 0.01 7.16 12.95
CA GLU A 104 -0.88 6.00 13.00
C GLU A 104 -0.86 5.21 11.68
N GLY A 105 -0.35 5.81 10.60
CA GLY A 105 -0.24 5.24 9.25
C GLY A 105 -1.51 5.43 8.44
N ASN A 106 -2.26 6.50 8.69
CA ASN A 106 -3.34 6.97 7.84
C ASN A 106 -2.82 8.05 6.89
N ILE A 107 -3.44 8.14 5.72
CA ILE A 107 -3.27 9.27 4.81
C ILE A 107 -4.59 10.01 4.81
N THR A 108 -4.52 11.28 5.19
CA THR A 108 -5.67 12.18 5.26
C THR A 108 -5.42 13.29 4.25
N VAL A 109 -6.42 13.56 3.41
CA VAL A 109 -6.33 14.61 2.40
C VAL A 109 -7.43 15.63 2.62
N TYR A 110 -7.04 16.90 2.68
CA TYR A 110 -7.92 18.04 2.88
C TYR A 110 -7.92 18.89 1.61
N TRP A 111 -9.09 19.13 1.02
CA TRP A 111 -9.26 20.03 -0.12
C TRP A 111 -9.98 21.30 0.35
N SER A 112 -9.24 22.35 0.71
CA SER A 112 -9.73 23.68 1.11
C SER A 112 -8.64 24.45 1.87
N ALA A 113 -8.67 25.79 1.81
CA ALA A 113 -7.79 26.69 2.56
C ALA A 113 -8.01 26.67 4.09
N SER A 114 -9.01 25.94 4.57
CA SER A 114 -9.25 25.70 6.00
C SER A 114 -9.27 24.19 6.24
N ALA A 115 -8.30 23.68 7.00
CA ALA A 115 -8.13 22.28 7.42
C ALA A 115 -9.31 21.71 8.26
N THR A 116 -10.48 22.33 8.20
CA THR A 116 -11.68 22.05 9.00
C THR A 116 -12.85 21.50 8.20
N THR A 117 -12.76 21.45 6.87
CA THR A 117 -13.82 20.95 5.99
C THR A 117 -13.54 19.51 5.58
N ASP A 118 -14.36 18.58 6.07
CA ASP A 118 -14.52 17.17 5.68
C ASP A 118 -13.32 16.50 4.95
N PRO A 119 -12.28 16.08 5.69
CA PRO A 119 -11.18 15.35 5.07
C PRO A 119 -11.61 14.01 4.48
N ILE A 120 -10.98 13.64 3.37
CA ILE A 120 -11.02 12.24 2.91
C ILE A 120 -9.87 11.49 3.56
N ILE A 121 -10.24 10.51 4.39
CA ILE A 121 -9.30 9.54 4.92
C ILE A 121 -9.15 8.43 3.89
N LEU A 122 -7.98 8.36 3.25
CA LEU A 122 -7.70 7.39 2.18
C LEU A 122 -7.38 5.98 2.72
N ASN A 123 -7.41 5.79 4.04
CA ASN A 123 -7.19 4.50 4.69
C ASN A 123 -8.49 3.67 4.81
N LEU A 124 -9.07 3.32 3.66
CA LEU A 124 -10.43 2.80 3.49
C LEU A 124 -10.75 1.47 4.20
N GLY A 125 -9.74 0.73 4.69
CA GLY A 125 -9.93 -0.67 5.08
C GLY A 125 -9.65 -1.04 6.54
N LYS A 126 -8.97 -0.21 7.34
CA LYS A 126 -8.33 -0.61 8.62
C LYS A 126 -7.41 -1.85 8.55
N LYS A 127 -7.29 -2.49 7.40
CA LYS A 127 -6.51 -3.70 7.09
C LYS A 127 -5.06 -3.41 6.72
N VAL A 128 -4.80 -2.16 6.33
CA VAL A 128 -3.52 -1.68 5.84
C VAL A 128 -3.09 -0.51 6.71
N LYS A 129 -1.81 -0.46 7.06
CA LYS A 129 -1.19 0.65 7.77
C LYS A 129 -0.01 1.14 6.92
N ILE A 130 0.03 2.44 6.66
CA ILE A 130 1.16 3.08 5.98
C ILE A 130 2.36 3.08 6.93
N ASP A 131 3.54 2.82 6.36
CA ASP A 131 4.80 2.77 7.07
C ASP A 131 5.54 4.09 6.99
N ASP A 132 6.47 4.28 7.93
CA ASP A 132 7.28 5.48 8.08
C ASP A 132 8.25 5.73 6.93
N GLU A 133 8.61 4.69 6.18
CA GLU A 133 9.43 4.80 4.98
C GLU A 133 8.71 5.46 3.79
N SER A 134 7.41 5.74 3.91
CA SER A 134 6.61 6.40 2.87
C SER A 134 6.99 7.86 2.73
N LYS A 135 7.23 8.33 1.51
CA LYS A 135 7.71 9.70 1.26
C LYS A 135 7.36 10.21 -0.13
N PHE A 136 7.41 11.53 -0.26
CA PHE A 136 7.37 12.24 -1.53
C PHE A 136 8.77 12.74 -1.86
N GLU A 137 9.19 12.57 -3.12
CA GLU A 137 10.46 13.08 -3.61
C GLU A 137 10.23 13.89 -4.89
N TYR A 138 10.90 15.02 -5.00
CA TYR A 138 10.62 16.05 -5.99
C TYR A 138 11.78 16.17 -6.96
N PHE A 139 11.47 16.34 -8.25
CA PHE A 139 12.44 16.34 -9.33
C PHE A 139 12.16 17.44 -10.35
N ASN A 140 13.22 18.01 -10.91
CA ASN A 140 13.15 19.01 -11.98
C ASN A 140 12.97 18.33 -13.36
N THR A 141 12.86 19.13 -14.42
CA THR A 141 12.68 18.64 -15.80
C THR A 141 13.87 17.84 -16.34
N ASN A 142 15.04 18.00 -15.73
CA ASN A 142 16.25 17.26 -16.08
C ASN A 142 16.35 15.91 -15.32
N GLY A 143 15.45 15.67 -14.36
CA GLY A 143 15.45 14.47 -13.51
C GLY A 143 16.35 14.58 -12.28
N ASP A 144 16.87 15.76 -11.96
CA ASP A 144 17.62 15.99 -10.72
C ASP A 144 16.66 16.18 -9.54
N ARG A 145 17.07 15.69 -8.37
CA ARG A 145 16.30 15.88 -7.14
C ARG A 145 16.32 17.36 -6.73
N VAL A 146 15.16 17.86 -6.33
CA VAL A 146 14.93 19.25 -5.95
C VAL A 146 14.65 19.33 -4.45
N ASP A 147 15.21 20.35 -3.80
CA ASP A 147 14.86 20.70 -2.42
C ASP A 147 13.74 21.75 -2.43
N LEU A 148 12.60 21.40 -1.85
CA LEU A 148 11.42 22.25 -1.83
C LEU A 148 11.61 23.55 -1.08
N ALA A 149 12.50 23.58 -0.09
CA ALA A 149 12.77 24.79 0.69
C ALA A 149 13.34 25.92 -0.18
N THR A 150 13.96 25.58 -1.31
CA THR A 150 14.69 26.55 -2.14
C THR A 150 14.24 26.63 -3.59
N GLU A 151 13.60 25.57 -4.12
CA GLU A 151 13.39 25.40 -5.55
C GLU A 151 12.01 24.80 -5.89
N SER A 152 10.98 25.10 -5.08
CA SER A 152 9.62 24.59 -5.29
C SER A 152 9.03 24.92 -6.66
N ASP A 153 9.45 26.04 -7.26
CA ASP A 153 9.07 26.49 -8.60
C ASP A 153 9.68 25.66 -9.74
N LYS A 154 10.74 24.87 -9.46
CA LYS A 154 11.43 24.04 -10.45
C LYS A 154 10.93 22.59 -10.49
N VAL A 155 10.01 22.22 -9.61
CA VAL A 155 9.49 20.86 -9.53
C VAL A 155 8.61 20.57 -10.74
N SER A 156 8.93 19.52 -11.49
CA SER A 156 8.12 19.08 -12.65
C SER A 156 7.61 17.65 -12.50
N PHE A 157 8.23 16.87 -11.61
CA PHE A 157 7.91 15.48 -11.38
C PHE A 157 8.00 15.15 -9.89
N ILE A 158 7.06 14.32 -9.43
CA ILE A 158 6.96 13.88 -8.05
C ILE A 158 6.96 12.36 -8.03
N ARG A 159 7.94 11.78 -7.34
CA ARG A 159 7.97 10.36 -7.01
C ARG A 159 7.25 10.15 -5.69
N ILE A 160 6.19 9.36 -5.73
CA ILE A 160 5.45 8.95 -4.54
C ILE A 160 5.90 7.53 -4.21
N THR A 161 6.48 7.35 -3.01
CA THR A 161 6.85 6.04 -2.48
C THR A 161 5.97 5.76 -1.27
N LEU A 162 5.06 4.80 -1.37
CA LEU A 162 4.23 4.38 -0.25
C LEU A 162 4.65 2.99 0.19
N TRP A 163 5.00 2.85 1.46
CA TRP A 163 5.21 1.57 2.12
C TRP A 163 4.01 1.26 2.98
N ALA A 164 3.55 0.02 2.95
CA ALA A 164 2.45 -0.38 3.81
C ALA A 164 2.54 -1.83 4.27
N ARG A 165 1.94 -2.09 5.43
CA ARG A 165 1.87 -3.39 6.07
C ARG A 165 0.44 -3.75 6.44
N SER A 166 0.18 -5.04 6.61
CA SER A 166 -1.12 -5.51 7.07
C SER A 166 -1.29 -5.31 8.57
N THR A 167 -2.50 -4.97 8.99
CA THR A 167 -2.90 -4.94 10.40
C THR A 167 -3.39 -6.30 10.90
N ASP A 168 -3.50 -7.32 10.03
CA ASP A 168 -3.90 -8.69 10.41
C ASP A 168 -2.90 -9.26 11.43
N PRO A 169 -3.35 -9.71 12.62
CA PRO A 169 -2.48 -10.27 13.64
C PRO A 169 -1.60 -11.44 13.17
N GLY A 170 -2.09 -12.22 12.21
CA GLY A 170 -1.35 -13.33 11.60
C GLY A 170 -0.30 -12.91 10.58
N MET A 171 -0.18 -11.61 10.30
CA MET A 171 0.77 -11.01 9.34
C MET A 171 1.72 -10.01 9.99
N LYS A 172 1.76 -9.92 11.33
CA LYS A 172 2.62 -8.97 12.06
C LYS A 172 4.11 -9.03 11.70
N SER A 173 4.60 -10.20 11.27
CA SER A 173 6.00 -10.43 10.89
C SER A 173 6.21 -10.36 9.37
N ALA A 174 5.18 -10.07 8.58
CA ALA A 174 5.33 -9.91 7.15
C ALA A 174 6.03 -8.57 6.85
N PRO A 175 6.93 -8.51 5.87
CA PRO A 175 7.58 -7.27 5.49
C PRO A 175 6.57 -6.31 4.87
N SER A 176 6.86 -5.01 4.97
CA SER A 176 6.11 -3.96 4.31
C SER A 176 6.24 -4.09 2.78
N VAL A 177 5.17 -3.73 2.08
CA VAL A 177 5.07 -3.79 0.62
C VAL A 177 5.16 -2.37 0.08
N PRO A 178 6.09 -2.09 -0.86
CA PRO A 178 6.18 -0.80 -1.49
C PRO A 178 5.24 -0.69 -2.70
N LEU A 179 4.72 0.51 -2.92
CA LEU A 179 4.22 1.00 -4.19
C LEU A 179 4.99 2.26 -4.54
N VAL A 180 5.63 2.28 -5.71
CA VAL A 180 6.35 3.45 -6.22
C VAL A 180 5.67 3.91 -7.49
N THR A 181 5.29 5.17 -7.53
CA THR A 181 4.69 5.80 -8.70
C THR A 181 5.31 7.18 -8.96
N GLY A 182 5.10 7.69 -10.16
CA GLY A 182 5.58 8.98 -10.60
C GLY A 182 4.44 9.82 -11.16
N VAL A 183 4.31 11.05 -10.70
CA VAL A 183 3.34 12.02 -11.20
C VAL A 183 4.10 13.19 -11.83
N ARG A 184 3.84 13.44 -13.12
CA ARG A 184 4.33 14.64 -13.79
C ARG A 184 3.32 15.77 -13.60
N LEU A 185 3.79 16.93 -13.16
CA LEU A 185 2.95 18.11 -12.99
C LEU A 185 2.60 18.69 -14.37
N ARG A 186 1.34 19.10 -14.58
CA ARG A 186 0.86 19.59 -15.88
C ARG A 186 1.21 21.06 -16.14
N GLY A 187 1.48 21.83 -15.09
CA GLY A 187 1.57 23.30 -15.12
C GLY A 187 2.97 23.89 -15.20
N ILE A 188 4.02 23.07 -15.35
CA ILE A 188 5.44 23.50 -15.32
C ILE A 188 6.17 22.92 -16.53
#